data_AF-A0A9P5NGA9-F1
#
_entry.id   AF-A0A9P5NGA9-F1
#
_cell.length_a   1.000
_cell.length_b   1.000
_cell.length_c   1.000
_cell.angle_alpha   90.00
_cell.angle_beta   90.00
_cell.angle_gamma   90.00
#
_symmetry.space_group_name_H-M   'P 1'
#
loop_
_entity.id
_entity.type
_entity.pdbx_description
1 polymer ?
#
loop_
_entity_poly.entity_id
_entity_poly.type
_entity_poly.pdbx_seq_one_letter_code
_entity_poly.pdbx_strand_id
1 'polypeptide(L)'
;ERPLADVISETFPPFDAQSRIAQPFSDSEARDATFHEGALLKAILETHAWAASRPKHESAVEGQKLEERIAHVMDTEREQGMCSPRPTSQSSFSSSFYRFRIVEQTREKLGEFVRKMKTALAALTG
;
A
#
# COMPACT_ATOMS: atom_id res chain seq x y z
N GLU A 1 -30.35 -63.12 23.14
CA GLU A 1 -29.03 -62.68 23.64
C GLU A 1 -27.97 -63.57 23.01
N ARG A 2 -26.85 -63.03 22.51
CA ARG A 2 -25.79 -63.87 21.93
C ARG A 2 -25.00 -64.56 23.05
N PRO A 3 -24.65 -65.84 22.93
CA PRO A 3 -23.85 -66.54 23.93
C PRO A 3 -22.51 -65.83 24.15
N LEU A 4 -22.10 -65.67 25.41
CA LEU A 4 -20.84 -65.01 25.77
C LEU A 4 -19.63 -65.65 25.07
N ALA A 5 -19.68 -66.97 24.84
CA ALA A 5 -18.63 -67.72 24.16
C ALA A 5 -18.41 -67.29 22.70
N ASP A 6 -19.47 -66.89 21.98
CA ASP A 6 -19.37 -66.43 20.59
C ASP A 6 -18.77 -65.01 20.51
N VAL A 7 -19.01 -64.19 21.52
CA VAL A 7 -18.47 -62.82 21.60
C VAL A 7 -16.98 -62.82 21.94
N ILE A 8 -16.53 -63.76 22.76
CA ILE A 8 -15.11 -63.86 23.18
C ILE A 8 -14.26 -64.55 22.10
N SER A 9 -14.87 -65.34 21.22
CA SER A 9 -14.19 -66.02 20.12
C SER A 9 -14.08 -65.17 18.83
N GLU A 10 -14.79 -64.04 18.75
CA GLU A 10 -14.60 -63.06 17.68
C GLU A 10 -13.18 -62.46 17.77
N THR A 11 -12.37 -62.72 16.75
CA THR A 11 -11.04 -62.14 16.63
C THR A 11 -11.19 -60.69 16.17
N PHE A 12 -10.71 -59.74 16.98
CA PHE A 12 -10.75 -58.32 16.62
C PHE A 12 -9.97 -58.06 15.33
N PRO A 13 -10.46 -57.16 14.46
CA PRO A 13 -9.71 -56.75 13.29
C PRO A 13 -8.36 -56.15 13.74
N PRO A 14 -7.26 -56.51 13.05
CA PRO A 14 -5.94 -55.99 13.38
C PRO A 14 -5.93 -54.46 13.27
N PHE A 15 -5.33 -53.82 14.28
CA PHE A 15 -5.22 -52.37 14.29
C PHE A 15 -4.20 -51.90 13.26
N ASP A 16 -4.66 -51.15 12.26
CA ASP A 16 -3.77 -50.52 11.29
C ASP A 16 -3.26 -49.17 11.82
N ALA A 17 -2.11 -49.24 12.50
CA ALA A 17 -1.42 -48.06 13.01
C ALA A 17 -0.90 -47.14 11.89
N GLN A 18 -0.64 -47.69 10.69
CA GLN A 18 -0.01 -46.94 9.61
C GLN A 18 -1.01 -45.95 9.00
N SER A 19 -2.20 -46.41 8.63
CA SER A 19 -3.23 -45.52 8.07
C SER A 19 -3.86 -44.60 9.11
N ARG A 20 -4.02 -45.09 10.36
CA ARG A 20 -4.75 -44.33 11.40
C ARG A 20 -3.90 -43.34 12.17
N ILE A 21 -2.59 -43.58 12.28
CA ILE A 21 -1.70 -42.73 13.07
C ILE A 21 -0.60 -42.16 12.18
N ALA A 22 0.23 -43.01 11.56
CA ALA A 22 1.45 -42.53 10.90
C ALA A 22 1.19 -41.64 9.67
N GLN A 23 0.29 -42.05 8.78
CA GLN A 23 0.00 -41.30 7.56
C GLN A 23 -0.48 -39.87 7.80
N PRO A 24 -1.48 -39.61 8.68
CA PRO A 24 -1.94 -38.25 8.97
C PRO A 24 -0.83 -37.28 9.41
N PHE A 25 0.18 -37.77 10.13
CA PHE A 25 1.33 -36.95 10.52
C PHE A 25 2.23 -36.64 9.33
N SER A 26 2.59 -37.65 8.53
CA SER A 26 3.40 -37.45 7.32
C SER A 26 2.70 -36.54 6.30
N ASP A 27 1.38 -36.68 6.14
CA ASP A 27 0.58 -35.82 5.27
C ASP A 27 0.51 -34.37 5.80
N SER A 28 0.55 -34.18 7.12
CA SER A 28 0.59 -32.85 7.72
C SER A 28 1.95 -32.18 7.54
N GLU A 29 3.05 -32.91 7.73
CA GLU A 29 4.41 -32.40 7.47
C GLU A 29 4.59 -32.01 6.00
N ALA A 30 4.08 -32.82 5.07
CA ALA A 30 4.12 -32.51 3.64
C ALA A 30 3.34 -31.23 3.31
N ARG A 31 2.16 -31.04 3.90
CA ARG A 31 1.37 -29.80 3.72
C ARG A 31 2.10 -28.59 4.28
N ASP A 32 2.67 -28.68 5.48
CA ASP A 32 3.40 -27.57 6.09
C ASP A 32 4.63 -27.17 5.26
N ALA A 33 5.37 -28.15 4.72
CA ALA A 33 6.48 -27.89 3.81
C ALA A 33 6.02 -27.10 2.56
N THR A 34 4.93 -27.52 1.92
CA THR A 34 4.39 -26.82 0.74
C THR A 34 3.86 -25.42 1.06
N PHE A 35 3.28 -25.24 2.25
CA PHE A 35 2.81 -23.94 2.72
C PHE A 35 3.97 -22.97 2.94
N HIS A 36 5.05 -23.43 3.57
CA HIS A 36 6.23 -22.62 3.83
C HIS A 36 6.99 -22.22 2.56
N GLU A 37 7.18 -23.15 1.62
CA GLU A 37 7.99 -22.87 0.42
C GLU A 37 7.29 -21.95 -0.58
N GLY A 38 5.98 -22.10 -0.78
CA GLY A 38 5.28 -21.43 -1.89
C GLY A 38 4.25 -20.40 -1.48
N ALA A 39 3.38 -20.74 -0.52
CA ALA A 39 2.19 -19.94 -0.23
C ALA A 39 2.55 -18.66 0.53
N LEU A 40 3.45 -18.75 1.52
CA LEU A 40 3.86 -17.59 2.31
C LEU A 40 4.65 -16.57 1.48
N LEU A 41 5.62 -17.03 0.69
CA LEU A 41 6.41 -16.16 -0.17
C LEU A 41 5.52 -15.44 -1.19
N LYS A 42 4.56 -16.16 -1.79
CA LYS A 42 3.58 -15.58 -2.71
C LYS A 42 2.73 -14.50 -2.02
N ALA A 43 2.21 -14.77 -0.82
CA ALA A 43 1.43 -13.80 -0.07
C ALA A 43 2.24 -12.53 0.29
N ILE A 44 3.51 -12.68 0.67
CA ILE A 44 4.42 -11.56 0.95
C ILE A 44 4.64 -10.73 -0.31
N LEU A 45 4.91 -11.36 -1.45
CA LEU A 45 5.14 -10.66 -2.72
C LEU A 45 3.89 -9.92 -3.21
N GLU A 46 2.72 -10.54 -3.12
CA GLU A 46 1.45 -9.90 -3.47
C GLU A 46 1.14 -8.70 -2.56
N THR A 47 1.34 -8.86 -1.25
CA THR A 47 1.14 -7.79 -0.28
C THR A 47 2.10 -6.62 -0.54
N HIS A 48 3.37 -6.91 -0.82
CA HIS A 48 4.36 -5.89 -1.17
C HIS A 48 4.01 -5.17 -2.47
N ALA A 49 3.62 -5.89 -3.52
CA ALA A 49 3.22 -5.31 -4.79
C ALA A 49 2.02 -4.36 -4.63
N TRP A 50 1.03 -4.78 -3.82
CA TRP A 50 -0.12 -3.95 -3.50
C TRP A 50 0.25 -2.72 -2.66
N ALA A 51 1.05 -2.88 -1.61
CA ALA A 51 1.50 -1.79 -0.74
C ALA A 51 2.39 -0.77 -1.48
N ALA A 52 3.17 -1.22 -2.47
CA ALA A 52 4.05 -0.33 -3.25
C ALA A 52 3.29 0.45 -4.35
N SER A 53 2.22 -0.12 -4.91
CA SER A 53 1.45 0.50 -6.00
C SER A 53 0.35 1.44 -5.50
N ARG A 54 -0.29 1.10 -4.38
CA ARG A 54 -1.45 1.81 -3.85
C ARG A 54 -1.19 3.28 -3.48
N PRO A 55 -0.10 3.66 -2.77
CA PRO A 55 0.14 5.06 -2.38
C PRO A 55 0.27 6.00 -3.57
N LYS A 56 0.86 5.54 -4.68
CA LYS A 56 1.00 6.34 -5.90
C LYS A 56 -0.35 6.60 -6.57
N HIS A 57 -1.19 5.57 -6.66
CA HIS A 57 -2.52 5.70 -7.23
C HIS A 57 -3.41 6.60 -6.38
N GLU A 58 -3.46 6.37 -5.07
CA GLU A 58 -4.27 7.18 -4.14
C GLU A 58 -3.83 8.64 -4.10
N SER A 59 -2.51 8.89 -4.07
CA SER A 59 -1.98 10.25 -4.13
C SER A 59 -2.32 10.96 -5.45
N ALA A 60 -2.35 10.24 -6.58
CA ALA A 60 -2.70 10.83 -7.87
C ALA A 60 -4.19 11.19 -7.94
N VAL A 61 -5.07 10.30 -7.45
CA VAL A 61 -6.51 10.52 -7.38
C VAL A 61 -6.85 11.70 -6.46
N GLU A 62 -6.27 11.74 -5.26
CA GLU A 62 -6.47 12.88 -4.35
C GLU A 62 -5.88 14.18 -4.90
N GLY A 63 -4.74 14.10 -5.61
CA GLY A 63 -4.18 15.24 -6.33
C GLY A 63 -5.15 15.81 -7.36
N GLN A 64 -5.73 14.96 -8.21
CA GLN A 64 -6.73 15.37 -9.20
C GLN A 64 -7.95 16.04 -8.55
N LYS A 65 -8.47 15.45 -7.46
CA LYS A 65 -9.60 16.02 -6.72
C LYS A 65 -9.29 17.40 -6.16
N LEU A 66 -8.07 17.63 -5.68
CA LEU A 66 -7.63 18.94 -5.23
C LEU A 66 -7.52 19.94 -6.40
N GLU A 67 -6.98 19.50 -7.55
CA GLU A 67 -6.91 20.32 -8.77
C GLU A 67 -8.29 20.77 -9.25
N GLU A 68 -9.28 19.85 -9.27
CA GLU A 68 -10.67 20.16 -9.63
C GLU A 68 -11.29 21.17 -8.66
N ARG A 69 -11.05 21.03 -7.35
CA ARG A 69 -11.54 21.99 -6.35
C ARG A 69 -10.90 23.35 -6.51
N ILE A 70 -9.60 23.42 -6.80
CA ILE A 70 -8.90 24.68 -7.07
C ILE A 70 -9.49 25.34 -8.31
N ALA A 71 -9.70 24.60 -9.40
CA ALA A 71 -10.31 25.11 -10.61
C ALA A 71 -11.70 25.71 -10.34
N HIS A 72 -12.54 24.99 -9.59
CA HIS A 72 -13.86 25.46 -9.20
C HIS A 72 -13.82 26.76 -8.38
N VAL A 73 -12.93 26.85 -7.40
CA VAL A 73 -12.75 28.09 -6.60
C VAL A 73 -12.29 29.23 -7.49
N MET A 74 -11.34 29.00 -8.40
CA MET A 74 -10.86 30.04 -9.32
C MET A 74 -11.96 30.56 -10.25
N ASP A 75 -12.84 29.69 -10.74
CA ASP A 75 -13.99 30.10 -11.55
C ASP A 75 -14.97 30.92 -10.71
N THR A 76 -15.21 30.51 -9.47
CA THR A 76 -16.08 31.24 -8.52
C THR A 76 -15.50 32.63 -8.19
N GLU A 77 -14.20 32.75 -7.93
CA GLU A 77 -13.52 34.02 -7.68
C GLU A 77 -13.55 34.95 -8.90
N ARG A 78 -13.50 34.37 -10.10
CA ARG A 78 -13.64 35.11 -11.36
C ARG A 78 -15.06 35.67 -11.50
N GLU A 79 -16.07 34.86 -11.23
CA GLU A 79 -17.49 35.27 -11.26
C GLU A 79 -17.80 36.36 -10.21
N GLN A 80 -17.16 36.30 -9.04
CA GLN A 80 -17.32 37.30 -7.97
C GLN A 80 -16.53 38.60 -8.21
N GLY A 81 -15.78 38.70 -9.33
CA GLY A 81 -15.01 39.90 -9.66
C GLY A 81 -13.78 40.13 -8.75
N MET A 82 -13.35 39.10 -8.00
CA MET A 82 -12.22 39.18 -7.08
C MET A 82 -10.86 38.96 -7.78
N CYS A 83 -10.87 38.47 -9.02
CA CYS A 83 -9.67 38.37 -9.87
C CYS A 83 -9.30 39.73 -10.48
N SER A 84 -8.25 40.37 -9.95
CA SER A 84 -7.70 41.60 -10.54
C SER A 84 -7.09 41.29 -11.93
N PRO A 85 -7.39 42.05 -13.00
CA PRO A 85 -6.81 41.83 -14.32
C PRO A 85 -5.35 42.28 -14.27
N ARG A 86 -4.41 41.35 -14.08
CA ARG A 86 -3.00 41.65 -14.34
C ARG A 86 -2.83 41.75 -15.86
N PRO A 87 -2.18 42.80 -16.39
CA PRO A 87 -2.26 43.11 -17.81
C PRO A 87 -1.72 41.97 -18.65
N THR A 88 -2.57 41.54 -19.57
CA THR A 88 -2.30 40.69 -20.70
C THR A 88 -1.12 41.22 -21.50
N SER A 89 -0.06 40.43 -21.60
CA SER A 89 0.64 40.25 -22.88
C SER A 89 0.45 38.79 -23.27
N GLN A 90 -0.20 38.62 -24.42
CA GLN A 90 -0.69 37.40 -25.01
C GLN A 90 0.34 36.25 -24.96
N SER A 91 -0.07 35.10 -24.46
CA SER A 91 -0.14 33.91 -25.31
C SER A 91 -1.01 32.87 -24.63
N SER A 92 -1.90 32.30 -25.44
CA SER A 92 -2.67 31.11 -25.15
C SER A 92 -1.76 29.99 -24.64
N PHE A 93 -2.34 29.11 -23.82
CA PHE A 93 -1.71 27.92 -23.22
C PHE A 93 -0.73 28.24 -22.08
N SER A 94 -1.14 27.95 -20.84
CA SER A 94 -0.56 26.81 -20.12
C SER A 94 -1.00 26.84 -18.66
N SER A 95 -1.81 25.86 -18.27
CA SER A 95 -1.94 25.43 -16.86
C SER A 95 -0.56 25.08 -16.25
N SER A 96 0.47 24.85 -17.07
CA SER A 96 1.85 24.65 -16.61
C SER A 96 2.54 25.93 -16.11
N PHE A 97 2.10 27.16 -16.45
CA PHE A 97 2.77 28.38 -15.95
C PHE A 97 2.52 28.60 -14.44
N TYR A 98 1.32 28.28 -13.96
CA TYR A 98 0.99 28.38 -12.53
C TYR A 98 1.52 27.18 -11.74
N ARG A 99 1.49 25.98 -12.33
CA ARG A 99 2.16 24.79 -11.76
C ARG A 99 3.66 25.01 -11.60
N PHE A 100 4.31 25.62 -12.59
CA PHE A 100 5.74 25.98 -12.51
C PHE A 100 6.00 27.01 -11.41
N ARG A 101 5.15 28.05 -11.27
CA ARG A 101 5.33 29.05 -10.20
C ARG A 101 5.16 28.50 -8.78
N ILE A 102 4.14 27.68 -8.54
CA ILE A 102 3.88 27.14 -7.20
C ILE A 102 4.99 26.17 -6.82
N VAL A 103 5.36 25.24 -7.72
CA VAL A 103 6.46 24.30 -7.48
C VAL A 103 7.77 25.04 -7.25
N GLU A 104 8.07 26.09 -8.03
CA GLU A 104 9.31 26.84 -7.88
C GLU A 104 9.37 27.63 -6.56
N GLN A 105 8.26 28.26 -6.15
CA GLN A 105 8.19 28.92 -4.84
C GLN A 105 8.36 27.95 -3.67
N THR A 106 7.78 26.74 -3.75
CA THR A 106 7.95 25.72 -2.72
C THR A 106 9.39 25.19 -2.70
N ARG A 107 10.03 25.05 -3.88
CA ARG A 107 11.44 24.65 -4.02
C ARG A 107 12.39 25.66 -3.41
N GLU A 108 12.16 26.95 -3.65
CA GLU A 108 12.95 28.05 -3.08
C GLU A 108 12.84 28.08 -1.54
N LYS A 109 11.62 28.00 -1.00
CA LYS A 109 11.37 27.99 0.45
C LYS A 109 12.01 26.78 1.13
N LEU A 110 11.95 25.61 0.51
CA LEU A 110 12.60 24.41 1.02
C LEU A 110 14.12 24.55 1.01
N GLY A 111 14.70 25.10 -0.05
CA GLY A 111 16.13 25.38 -0.14
C GLY A 111 16.61 26.37 0.93
N GLU A 112 15.83 27.40 1.22
CA GLU A 112 16.11 28.35 2.30
C GLU A 112 16.05 27.70 3.68
N PHE A 113 15.04 26.86 3.93
CA PHE A 113 14.90 26.10 5.17
C PHE A 113 16.10 25.17 5.41
N VAL A 114 16.48 24.38 4.41
CA VAL A 114 17.63 23.47 4.49
C VAL A 114 18.92 24.25 4.75
N ARG A 115 19.08 25.43 4.13
CA ARG A 115 20.24 26.29 4.38
C ARG A 115 20.27 26.77 5.83
N LYS A 116 19.15 27.26 6.36
CA LYS A 116 19.03 27.68 7.78
C LYS A 116 19.34 26.53 8.74
N MET A 117 18.82 25.33 8.46
CA MET A 117 19.11 24.14 9.26
C MET A 117 20.59 23.77 9.25
N LYS A 118 21.25 23.81 8.07
CA LYS A 118 22.68 23.55 7.96
C LYS A 118 23.51 24.58 8.73
N THR A 119 23.15 25.86 8.65
CA THR A 119 23.82 26.92 9.40
C THR A 119 23.65 26.74 10.91
N ALA A 120 22.42 26.44 11.37
CA ALA A 120 22.15 26.21 12.78
C ALA A 120 22.90 24.98 13.32
N LEU A 121 22.92 23.88 12.56
CA LEU A 121 23.71 22.69 12.90
C LEU A 121 25.21 23.01 12.99
N ALA A 122 25.77 23.70 12.00
CA ALA A 122 27.18 24.09 12.02
C ALA A 122 27.52 25.01 13.21
N ALA A 123 26.60 25.86 13.65
CA ALA A 123 26.78 26.70 14.83
C ALA A 123 26.67 25.94 16.16
N LEU A 124 26.00 24.78 16.18
CA LEU A 124 25.83 23.92 17.36
C LEU A 124 26.91 22.85 17.48
N THR A 125 27.53 22.46 16.36
CA THR A 125 28.58 21.43 16.31
C THR A 125 29.98 21.98 16.04
N GLY A 126 30.11 23.30 15.91
CA GLY A 126 31.37 24.03 15.74
C GLY A 126 31.90 24.55 17.06
#